data_AF-K3XT04-F1
#
_entry.id   AF-K3XT04-F1
#
_cell.length_a   1.000
_cell.length_b   1.000
_cell.length_c   1.000
_cell.angle_alpha   90.00
_cell.angle_beta   90.00
_cell.angle_gamma   90.00
#
_symmetry.space_group_name_H-M   'P 1'
#
loop_
_entity.id
_entity.type
_entity.pdbx_description
1 polymer ?
#
loop_
_entity_poly.entity_id
_entity_poly.type
_entity_poly.pdbx_seq_one_letter_code
_entity_poly.pdbx_strand_id
1 'polypeptide(L)'
;MSTMKFCRECNNILYPKEDRENKVLLYACRNCDHQISGFKGSHSASLYRNVVDHAAGEFTQVLFEDVASDTTLTRTKSVGCAAEAATCAVLMASAAWPDRPIV
;
A
#
# COMPACT_ATOMS: atom_id res chain seq x y z
N MET A 1 2.24 -4.96 7.72
CA MET A 1 1.51 -5.07 6.43
C MET A 1 1.69 -6.49 5.94
N SER A 2 0.61 -7.12 5.44
CA SER A 2 0.69 -8.43 4.80
C SER A 2 1.36 -8.25 3.44
N THR A 3 2.49 -8.93 3.20
CA THR A 3 3.20 -8.91 1.93
C THR A 3 2.79 -10.10 1.06
N MET A 4 2.49 -9.86 -0.22
CA MET A 4 2.18 -10.94 -1.16
C MET A 4 3.40 -11.84 -1.38
N LYS A 5 3.17 -13.17 -1.39
CA LYS A 5 4.21 -14.18 -1.59
C LYS A 5 4.05 -14.84 -2.96
N PHE A 6 5.17 -15.03 -3.65
CA PHE A 6 5.23 -15.63 -4.98
C PHE A 6 5.92 -17.00 -4.95
N CYS A 7 5.47 -17.88 -5.83
CA CYS A 7 6.07 -19.19 -6.04
C CYS A 7 7.44 -19.05 -6.71
N ARG A 8 8.44 -19.80 -6.24
CA ARG A 8 9.79 -19.77 -6.82
C ARG A 8 9.91 -20.50 -8.17
N GLU A 9 8.96 -21.39 -8.48
CA GLU A 9 9.01 -22.23 -9.67
C GLU A 9 8.29 -21.57 -10.86
N CYS A 10 7.06 -21.11 -10.66
CA CYS A 10 6.21 -20.59 -11.73
C CYS A 10 5.86 -19.10 -11.60
N ASN A 11 6.42 -18.41 -10.60
CA ASN A 11 6.19 -16.99 -10.31
C ASN A 11 4.70 -16.59 -10.15
N ASN A 12 3.83 -17.56 -9.84
CA ASN A 12 2.43 -17.31 -9.52
C ASN A 12 2.25 -16.93 -8.04
N ILE A 13 1.16 -16.24 -7.73
CA ILE A 13 0.80 -15.87 -6.36
C ILE A 13 0.51 -17.14 -5.55
N LEU A 14 1.07 -17.22 -4.34
CA LEU A 14 0.80 -18.31 -3.40
C LEU A 14 -0.44 -18.00 -2.56
N TYR A 15 -1.29 -19.01 -2.38
CA TYR A 15 -2.52 -18.91 -1.62
C TYR A 15 -2.36 -19.50 -0.22
N PRO A 16 -2.98 -18.88 0.80
CA PRO A 16 -2.99 -19.44 2.15
C PRO A 16 -3.72 -20.79 2.19
N LYS A 17 -3.13 -21.77 2.85
CA LYS A 17 -3.64 -23.13 3.04
C LYS A 17 -3.42 -23.55 4.49
N GLU A 18 -4.45 -24.07 5.13
CA GLU A 18 -4.34 -24.58 6.50
C GLU A 18 -3.73 -25.99 6.51
N ASP A 19 -2.72 -26.21 7.36
CA ASP A 19 -2.30 -27.55 7.78
C ASP A 19 -2.97 -27.87 9.13
N ARG A 20 -3.97 -28.75 9.11
CA ARG A 20 -4.80 -29.10 10.27
C ARG A 20 -4.05 -29.93 11.31
N GLU A 21 -3.07 -30.73 10.90
CA GLU A 21 -2.34 -31.62 11.80
C GLU A 21 -1.40 -30.81 12.68
N ASN A 22 -0.65 -29.91 12.05
CA ASN A 22 0.34 -29.07 12.74
C ASN A 22 -0.23 -27.72 13.22
N LYS A 23 -1.48 -27.40 12.84
CA LYS A 23 -2.15 -26.10 13.11
C LYS A 23 -1.32 -24.91 12.64
N VAL A 24 -0.69 -25.04 11.48
CA VAL A 24 0.13 -24.00 10.88
C VAL A 24 -0.48 -23.50 9.57
N LEU A 25 -0.28 -22.21 9.29
CA LEU A 25 -0.62 -21.63 8.00
C LEU A 25 0.50 -21.93 7.00
N LEU A 26 0.15 -22.52 5.86
CA LEU A 26 1.02 -22.71 4.70
C LEU A 26 0.61 -21.75 3.58
N TYR A 27 1.53 -21.54 2.63
CA TYR A 27 1.24 -20.88 1.36
C TYR A 27 1.57 -21.84 0.23
N ALA A 28 0.57 -22.18 -0.59
CA ALA A 28 0.70 -23.17 -1.66
C ALA A 28 0.40 -22.55 -3.02
N CYS A 29 1.09 -23.03 -4.06
CA CYS A 29 0.76 -22.68 -5.43
C CYS A 29 -0.46 -23.50 -5.92
N ARG A 30 -1.22 -22.98 -6.89
CA ARG A 30 -2.29 -23.72 -7.57
C ARG A 30 -1.80 -24.47 -8.81
N ASN A 31 -0.68 -24.05 -9.38
CA ASN A 31 -0.16 -24.56 -10.65
C ASN A 31 0.97 -25.58 -10.50
N CYS A 32 1.55 -25.73 -9.30
CA CYS A 32 2.59 -26.71 -8.99
C CYS A 32 2.52 -27.13 -7.51
N ASP A 33 3.29 -28.15 -7.14
CA ASP A 33 3.32 -28.73 -5.79
C ASP A 33 4.17 -27.92 -4.78
N HIS A 34 4.61 -26.73 -5.16
CA HIS A 34 5.40 -25.85 -4.30
C HIS A 34 4.57 -25.30 -3.13
N GLN A 35 5.04 -25.56 -1.91
CA GLN A 35 4.41 -25.10 -0.66
C GLN A 35 5.50 -24.51 0.26
N ILE A 36 5.18 -23.42 0.95
CA ILE A 36 6.07 -22.83 1.97
C ILE A 36 5.32 -22.68 3.29
N SER A 37 6.03 -22.86 4.41
CA SER A 37 5.47 -22.55 5.72
C SER A 37 5.28 -21.03 5.87
N GLY A 38 4.07 -20.63 6.25
CA GLY A 38 3.70 -19.23 6.43
C GLY A 38 4.42 -18.57 7.60
N PHE A 39 4.88 -19.39 8.55
CA PHE A 39 5.50 -18.98 9.80
C PHE A 39 7.00 -19.36 9.82
N LYS A 40 7.82 -18.57 9.13
CA LYS A 40 9.28 -18.61 9.30
C LYS A 40 9.78 -17.17 9.50
N GLY A 41 9.56 -16.63 10.69
CA GLY A 41 10.02 -15.28 11.10
C GLY A 41 8.90 -14.32 11.51
N SER A 42 9.32 -13.15 12.00
CA SER A 42 8.55 -11.99 12.51
C SER A 42 7.58 -11.40 11.48
N HIS A 43 6.57 -12.18 11.09
CA HIS A 43 5.49 -11.75 10.19
C HIS A 43 4.16 -11.99 10.88
N SER A 44 3.31 -10.95 10.88
CA SER A 44 1.98 -11.00 11.46
C SER A 44 1.12 -12.07 10.77
N ALA A 45 0.33 -12.82 11.53
CA ALA A 45 -0.61 -13.83 11.04
C ALA A 45 -1.81 -13.26 10.24
N SER A 46 -1.82 -11.96 9.93
CA SER A 46 -2.90 -11.31 9.18
C SER A 46 -2.81 -11.68 7.70
N LEU A 47 -3.79 -12.43 7.20
CA LEU A 47 -3.93 -12.76 5.78
C LEU A 47 -4.44 -11.57 4.97
N TYR A 48 -5.46 -10.92 5.50
CA TYR A 48 -6.19 -9.85 4.85
C TYR A 48 -6.45 -8.72 5.84
N ARG A 49 -6.33 -7.49 5.35
CA ARG A 49 -6.70 -6.27 6.07
C ARG A 49 -7.44 -5.37 5.09
N ASN A 50 -8.70 -5.10 5.39
CA ASN A 50 -9.42 -4.00 4.75
C ASN A 50 -9.22 -2.74 5.60
N VAL A 51 -8.74 -1.66 5.00
CA VAL A 51 -8.69 -0.35 5.63
C VAL A 51 -9.75 0.47 4.91
N VAL A 52 -10.83 0.82 5.60
CA VAL A 52 -11.94 1.59 5.03
C VAL A 52 -11.64 3.08 5.12
N ASP A 53 -11.16 3.51 6.29
CA ASP A 53 -10.75 4.89 6.52
C ASP A 53 -9.25 5.02 6.24
N HIS A 54 -8.96 5.67 5.13
CA HIS A 54 -7.60 5.96 4.73
C HIS A 54 -7.17 7.32 5.29
N ALA A 55 -6.01 7.36 5.96
CA ALA A 55 -5.44 8.64 6.34
C ALA A 55 -5.07 9.43 5.07
N ALA A 56 -5.32 10.74 5.06
CA ALA A 56 -5.06 11.59 3.88
C ALA A 56 -3.59 11.52 3.39
N GLY A 57 -2.64 11.14 4.26
CA GLY A 57 -1.23 10.94 3.92
C GLY A 57 -0.89 9.56 3.35
N GLU A 58 -1.81 8.59 3.34
CA GLU A 58 -1.56 7.22 2.82
C GLU A 58 -1.59 7.18 1.28
N PHE A 59 -2.29 8.14 0.65
CA PHE A 59 -2.50 8.21 -0.81
C PHE A 59 -1.71 9.28 -1.54
N THR A 60 -0.83 10.03 -0.88
CA THR A 60 0.03 10.96 -1.61
C THR A 60 1.19 10.20 -2.25
N GLN A 61 0.90 9.36 -3.24
CA GLN A 61 1.82 9.03 -4.33
C GLN A 61 1.93 10.24 -5.28
N VAL A 62 1.93 11.45 -4.72
CA VAL A 62 2.16 12.67 -5.47
C VAL A 62 3.63 12.64 -5.82
N LEU A 63 3.93 12.45 -7.11
CA LEU A 63 5.24 12.78 -7.62
C LEU A 63 5.40 14.29 -7.47
N PHE A 64 6.13 14.69 -6.42
CA PHE A 64 6.28 16.10 -6.04
C PHE A 64 6.80 16.97 -7.21
N GLU A 65 7.53 16.36 -8.15
CA GLU A 65 8.09 17.01 -9.33
C GLU A 65 7.00 17.40 -10.36
N ASP A 66 6.09 16.49 -10.69
CA ASP A 66 5.02 16.74 -11.67
C ASP A 66 4.10 17.86 -11.19
N VAL A 67 3.68 17.79 -9.92
CA VAL A 67 2.80 18.80 -9.31
C VAL A 67 3.47 20.17 -9.18
N ALA A 68 4.77 20.22 -8.91
CA ALA A 68 5.50 21.50 -8.84
C ALA A 68 5.60 22.19 -10.22
N SER A 69 5.67 21.41 -11.31
CA SER A 69 5.80 21.90 -12.67
C SER A 69 4.48 22.40 -13.28
N ASP A 70 3.34 21.93 -12.77
CA ASP A 70 2.02 22.31 -13.28
C ASP A 70 1.77 23.81 -13.14
N THR A 71 1.62 24.48 -14.28
CA THR A 71 1.39 25.93 -14.35
C THR A 71 -0.05 26.32 -14.08
N THR A 72 -0.98 25.36 -14.05
CA THR A 72 -2.40 25.58 -13.76
C THR A 72 -2.70 25.61 -12.26
N LEU A 73 -1.76 25.13 -11.42
CA LEU A 73 -1.90 25.17 -9.97
C LEU A 73 -1.43 26.50 -9.38
N THR A 74 -2.10 26.93 -8.31
CA THR A 74 -1.81 28.22 -7.66
C THR A 74 -0.55 28.12 -6.81
N ARG A 75 0.37 29.08 -6.99
CA ARG A 75 1.61 29.22 -6.20
C ARG A 75 1.46 30.32 -5.16
N THR A 76 1.85 30.05 -3.92
CA THR A 76 1.87 31.04 -2.84
C THR A 76 3.24 31.14 -2.18
N LYS A 77 3.58 32.33 -1.68
CA LYS A 77 4.76 32.61 -0.85
C LYS A 77 4.41 32.84 0.62
N SER A 78 3.12 32.85 0.95
CA SER A 78 2.63 33.17 2.29
C SER A 78 2.75 32.01 3.28
N VAL A 79 2.98 30.79 2.77
CA VAL A 79 3.11 29.58 3.58
C VAL A 79 4.54 29.07 3.43
N GLY A 80 5.28 29.00 4.54
CA GLY A 80 6.62 28.42 4.57
C GLY A 80 6.55 26.89 4.57
N CYS A 81 7.54 26.25 3.93
CA CYS A 81 7.66 24.79 3.96
C CYS A 81 8.35 24.33 5.26
N ALA A 82 7.89 23.24 5.86
CA ALA A 82 8.40 22.73 7.13
C ALA A 82 9.75 22.00 7.01
N ALA A 83 10.07 21.47 5.82
CA ALA A 83 11.28 20.66 5.59
C ALA A 83 12.48 21.50 5.13
N GLU A 84 12.27 22.60 4.40
CA GLU A 84 13.30 23.53 3.94
C GLU A 84 12.71 24.95 3.83
N ALA A 85 13.57 25.98 3.88
CA ALA A 85 13.18 27.39 3.71
C ALA A 85 12.82 27.75 2.26
N ALA A 86 12.03 26.90 1.59
CA ALA A 86 11.48 27.17 0.28
C ALA A 86 10.54 28.39 0.36
N THR A 87 10.69 29.31 -0.60
CA THR A 87 9.95 30.58 -0.62
C THR A 87 8.60 30.49 -1.34
N CYS A 88 8.31 29.36 -1.98
CA CYS A 88 7.09 29.14 -2.76
C CYS A 88 6.54 27.74 -2.51
N ALA A 89 5.22 27.63 -2.31
CA ALA A 89 4.47 26.39 -2.18
C ALA A 89 3.37 26.32 -3.25
N VAL A 90 3.10 25.11 -3.73
CA VAL A 90 1.92 24.81 -4.57
C VAL A 90 0.83 24.26 -3.65
N LEU A 91 -0.36 24.85 -3.72
CA LEU A 91 -1.52 24.40 -2.96
C LEU A 91 -2.52 23.73 -3.91
N MET A 92 -2.97 22.53 -3.54
CA MET A 92 -3.98 21.79 -4.27
C MET A 92 -4.95 21.12 -3.30
N ALA A 93 -6.23 21.06 -3.68
CA ALA A 93 -7.22 20.30 -2.93
C ALA A 93 -7.01 18.79 -3.16
N SER A 94 -7.38 17.96 -2.17
CA SER A 94 -7.34 16.51 -2.33
C SER A 94 -8.25 16.07 -3.47
N ALA A 95 -7.71 15.31 -4.42
CA ALA A 95 -8.47 14.65 -5.48
C ALA A 95 -9.05 13.29 -5.04
N ALA A 96 -9.01 12.99 -3.73
CA ALA A 96 -9.49 11.72 -3.19
C ALA A 96 -11.00 11.56 -3.43
N TRP A 97 -11.42 10.31 -3.58
CA TRP A 97 -12.82 9.94 -3.77
C TRP A 97 -13.65 10.55 -2.63
N PRO A 98 -14.60 11.45 -2.90
CA PRO A 98 -15.46 12.00 -1.86
C PRO A 98 -16.19 10.81 -1.23
N ASP A 99 -16.26 10.78 0.10
CA ASP A 99 -16.94 9.76 0.90
C ASP A 99 -18.25 9.33 0.24
N ARG A 100 -18.20 8.24 -0.54
CA ARG A 100 -19.41 7.65 -1.11
C ARG A 100 -19.96 6.74 -0.02
N PRO A 101 -21.18 6.97 0.48
CA PRO A 101 -21.78 6.05 1.43
C PRO A 101 -21.86 4.67 0.78
N ILE A 102 -21.39 3.66 1.51
CA ILE A 102 -21.52 2.25 1.14
C ILE A 102 -23.03 1.96 1.18
N VAL A 103 -23.62 1.69 0.00
CA VAL A 103 -25.02 1.25 -0.15
C VAL A 103 -25.16 -0.19 0.30
#